data_AF-A0AA40JGH5-F1
#
_entry.id   AF-A0AA40JGH5-F1
#
_cell.length_a   1.000
_cell.length_b   1.000
_cell.length_c   1.000
_cell.angle_alpha   90.00
_cell.angle_beta   90.00
_cell.angle_gamma   90.00
#
_symmetry.space_group_name_H-M   'P 1'
#
loop_
_entity.id
_entity.type
_entity.pdbx_description
1 polymer ?
#
loop_
_entity_poly.entity_id
_entity_poly.type
_entity_poly.pdbx_seq_one_letter_code
_entity_poly.pdbx_strand_id
1 'polypeptide(L)'
;MAVGNHHPIKARHVKFDFGETPLQWIPGDPESTHIIDTLNLLFPEGELWFCRVYNKALPLIDDPALHADADGFLRQEAVHSRSHHAVAKQCYARHGVDTQPYTGRLTWLFSKVLGEAPLGLKIGHTRFWLRQQLGIIAALEHFFAYLGRWVLNARELDEARADPAMLDLLRWHGAEEVEHGTVAFDLHRYMGGGYFGRAFHMLLAIALLVLFVSMGSKFMHTRDPGAGRYPGFVRAWTRGSRRRHLPSFWKTIGAALRYFNPAYTPHGEGSTELALDYLARSPAAQAAAHGGNWGAKKTT
;
A
#
# COMPACT_ATOMS: atom_id res chain seq x y z
N MET A 1 19.48 -26.99 5.13
CA MET A 1 18.26 -26.17 5.08
C MET A 1 17.99 -25.87 3.63
N ALA A 2 16.78 -26.12 3.14
CA ALA A 2 16.48 -25.89 1.73
C ALA A 2 16.73 -24.41 1.40
N VAL A 3 17.66 -24.16 0.47
CA VAL A 3 17.83 -22.86 -0.15
C VAL A 3 16.56 -22.65 -0.96
N GLY A 4 15.56 -22.00 -0.36
CA GLY A 4 14.41 -21.52 -1.10
C GLY A 4 14.92 -20.58 -2.19
N ASN A 5 14.47 -20.77 -3.44
CA ASN A 5 14.86 -19.95 -4.57
C ASN A 5 14.65 -18.47 -4.21
N HIS A 6 15.74 -17.75 -3.91
CA HIS A 6 15.71 -16.30 -3.71
C HIS A 6 15.21 -15.66 -5.01
N HIS A 7 14.05 -14.99 -4.93
CA HIS A 7 13.47 -14.28 -6.06
C HIS A 7 13.99 -12.84 -6.06
N PRO A 8 14.70 -12.38 -7.11
CA PRO A 8 15.19 -11.02 -7.15
C PRO A 8 14.05 -10.03 -7.34
N ILE A 9 13.90 -9.09 -6.40
CA ILE A 9 12.89 -8.04 -6.45
C ILE A 9 13.26 -7.03 -7.55
N LYS A 10 12.37 -6.89 -8.53
CA LYS A 10 12.58 -6.01 -9.70
C LYS A 10 11.37 -5.12 -9.93
N ALA A 11 11.64 -3.83 -10.10
CA ALA A 11 10.61 -2.87 -10.45
C ALA A 11 10.12 -3.07 -11.89
N ARG A 12 8.79 -3.07 -12.04
CA ARG A 12 8.11 -3.14 -13.32
C ARG A 12 7.60 -1.74 -13.65
N HIS A 13 8.00 -1.17 -14.78
CA HIS A 13 7.63 0.19 -15.17
C HIS A 13 6.21 0.27 -15.75
N VAL A 14 5.21 -0.12 -14.95
CA VAL A 14 3.80 -0.10 -15.33
C VAL A 14 3.25 1.32 -15.48
N LYS A 15 2.26 1.47 -16.35
CA LYS A 15 1.49 2.69 -16.57
C LYS A 15 0.02 2.33 -16.76
N PHE A 16 -0.83 3.05 -16.04
CA PHE A 16 -2.28 2.91 -16.08
C PHE A 16 -2.92 4.16 -16.67
N ASP A 17 -4.07 3.99 -17.30
CA ASP A 17 -4.98 5.04 -17.72
C ASP A 17 -6.31 4.90 -16.98
N PHE A 18 -6.64 5.92 -16.18
CA PHE A 18 -7.89 6.00 -15.42
C PHE A 18 -8.85 7.04 -15.98
N GLY A 19 -8.62 7.51 -17.21
CA GLY A 19 -9.40 8.59 -17.82
C GLY A 19 -10.90 8.27 -17.91
N GLU A 20 -11.27 7.01 -18.12
CA GLU A 20 -12.67 6.57 -18.20
C GLU A 20 -13.15 5.83 -16.94
N THR A 21 -12.32 5.72 -15.90
CA THR A 21 -12.70 5.07 -14.65
C THR A 21 -13.78 5.89 -13.94
N PRO A 22 -14.92 5.29 -13.56
CA PRO A 22 -15.95 5.99 -12.83
C PRO A 22 -15.52 6.26 -11.38
N LEU A 23 -16.05 7.32 -10.78
CA LEU A 23 -15.77 7.64 -9.37
C LEU A 23 -16.18 6.50 -8.42
N GLN A 24 -17.33 5.87 -8.69
CA GLN A 24 -17.75 4.61 -8.07
C GLN A 24 -17.30 3.43 -8.93
N TRP A 25 -16.01 3.10 -8.86
CA TRP A 25 -15.41 2.01 -9.64
C TRP A 25 -15.80 0.61 -9.15
N ILE A 26 -16.47 0.47 -8.00
CA ILE A 26 -17.25 -0.71 -7.65
C ILE A 26 -18.74 -0.37 -7.81
N PRO A 27 -19.42 -0.84 -8.87
CA PRO A 27 -20.80 -0.50 -9.14
C PRO A 27 -21.74 -0.77 -7.96
N GLY A 28 -22.52 0.24 -7.57
CA GLY A 28 -23.50 0.13 -6.48
C GLY A 28 -22.90 0.04 -5.08
N ASP A 29 -21.61 0.29 -4.93
CA ASP A 29 -20.89 0.19 -3.66
C ASP A 29 -19.94 1.37 -3.40
N PRO A 30 -20.49 2.56 -3.12
CA PRO A 30 -19.68 3.73 -2.74
C PRO A 30 -18.96 3.55 -1.40
N GLU A 31 -19.43 2.65 -0.53
CA GLU A 31 -18.80 2.40 0.76
C GLU A 31 -17.41 1.75 0.59
N SER A 32 -17.31 0.64 -0.16
CA SER A 32 -16.01 -0.02 -0.36
C SER A 32 -15.13 0.76 -1.33
N THR A 33 -15.72 1.33 -2.39
CA THR A 33 -15.00 2.19 -3.34
C THR A 33 -14.22 3.26 -2.58
N HIS A 34 -14.89 4.06 -1.76
CA HIS A 34 -14.24 5.20 -1.10
C HIS A 34 -13.36 4.83 0.10
N ILE A 35 -13.55 3.66 0.69
CA ILE A 35 -12.56 3.11 1.64
C ILE A 35 -11.26 2.80 0.92
N ILE A 36 -11.32 2.12 -0.24
CA ILE A 36 -10.13 1.74 -1.01
C ILE A 36 -9.51 2.97 -1.68
N ASP A 37 -10.32 3.93 -2.16
CA ASP A 37 -9.83 5.20 -2.74
C ASP A 37 -8.92 5.97 -1.80
N THR A 38 -9.13 5.81 -0.49
CA THR A 38 -8.28 6.43 0.51
C THR A 38 -6.84 5.94 0.41
N LEU A 39 -6.63 4.67 0.04
CA LEU A 39 -5.31 4.11 -0.18
C LEU A 39 -4.62 4.76 -1.39
N ASN A 40 -5.37 5.04 -2.46
CA ASN A 40 -4.85 5.78 -3.63
C ASN A 40 -4.35 7.21 -3.27
N LEU A 41 -4.82 7.79 -2.16
CA LEU A 41 -4.34 9.07 -1.65
C LEU A 41 -3.22 8.94 -0.61
N LEU A 42 -3.23 7.85 0.16
CA LEU A 42 -2.26 7.57 1.22
C LEU A 42 -0.93 7.08 0.67
N PHE A 43 -0.98 6.11 -0.25
CA PHE A 43 0.19 5.46 -0.84
C PHE A 43 1.17 6.47 -1.46
N PRO A 44 0.77 7.42 -2.34
CA PRO A 44 1.74 8.31 -2.96
C PRO A 44 2.60 9.09 -1.95
N GLU A 45 2.00 9.62 -0.88
CA GLU A 45 2.72 10.37 0.15
C GLU A 45 3.56 9.47 1.06
N GLY A 46 3.04 8.28 1.40
CA GLY A 46 3.70 7.30 2.26
C GLY A 46 4.89 6.62 1.59
N GLU A 47 4.75 6.18 0.34
CA GLU A 47 5.77 5.45 -0.41
C GLU A 47 6.91 6.39 -0.86
N LEU A 48 6.60 7.66 -1.14
CA LEU A 48 7.66 8.69 -1.28
C LEU A 48 8.43 8.88 0.03
N TRP A 49 7.76 8.76 1.17
CA TRP A 49 8.44 8.74 2.47
C TRP A 49 9.27 7.47 2.67
N PHE A 50 8.76 6.29 2.27
CA PHE A 50 9.52 5.03 2.29
C PHE A 50 10.81 5.18 1.48
N CYS A 51 10.71 5.68 0.25
CA CYS A 51 11.86 5.95 -0.61
C CYS A 51 12.90 6.85 0.06
N ARG A 52 12.50 7.92 0.76
CA ARG A 52 13.42 8.80 1.50
C ARG A 52 14.11 8.09 2.66
N VAL A 53 13.38 7.24 3.38
CA VAL A 53 13.91 6.46 4.51
C VAL A 53 14.88 5.38 4.02
N TYR A 54 14.52 4.64 2.97
CA TYR A 54 15.35 3.59 2.39
C TYR A 54 16.62 4.14 1.75
N ASN A 55 16.57 5.29 1.07
CA ASN A 55 17.78 5.97 0.57
C ASN A 55 18.80 6.27 1.68
N LYS A 56 18.37 6.50 2.92
CA LYS A 56 19.27 6.70 4.07
C LYS A 56 19.76 5.37 4.67
N ALA A 57 18.96 4.31 4.54
CA ALA A 57 19.29 3.00 5.07
C ALA A 57 20.26 2.24 4.16
N LEU A 58 20.10 2.32 2.83
CA LEU A 58 20.89 1.57 1.84
C LEU A 58 22.42 1.66 2.07
N PRO A 59 23.03 2.84 2.28
CA PRO A 59 24.48 2.94 2.49
C PRO A 59 24.97 2.31 3.81
N LEU A 60 24.06 1.87 4.68
CA LEU A 60 24.36 1.28 5.99
C LEU A 60 24.20 -0.25 6.00
N ILE A 61 23.85 -0.85 4.86
CA ILE A 61 23.63 -2.29 4.70
C ILE A 61 24.89 -2.92 4.09
N ASP A 62 25.56 -3.78 4.84
CA ASP A 62 26.77 -4.49 4.41
C ASP A 62 26.43 -5.86 3.81
N ASP A 63 25.25 -6.41 4.11
CA ASP A 63 24.74 -7.65 3.52
C ASP A 63 24.29 -7.40 2.06
N PRO A 64 24.97 -7.98 1.06
CA PRO A 64 24.68 -7.72 -0.34
C PRO A 64 23.30 -8.24 -0.78
N ALA A 65 22.77 -9.30 -0.16
CA ALA A 65 21.44 -9.81 -0.48
C ALA A 65 20.35 -8.87 0.03
N LEU A 66 20.45 -8.47 1.31
CA LEU A 66 19.52 -7.51 1.90
C LEU A 66 19.60 -6.14 1.21
N HIS A 67 20.80 -5.69 0.81
CA HIS A 67 20.96 -4.45 0.07
C HIS A 67 20.26 -4.54 -1.30
N ALA A 68 20.40 -5.66 -2.02
CA ALA A 68 19.73 -5.86 -3.31
C ALA A 68 18.20 -5.86 -3.16
N ASP A 69 17.68 -6.56 -2.14
CA ASP A 69 16.24 -6.61 -1.88
C ASP A 69 15.68 -5.24 -1.46
N ALA A 70 16.41 -4.48 -0.63
CA ALA A 70 16.03 -3.13 -0.23
C ALA A 70 16.09 -2.11 -1.39
N ASP A 71 17.04 -2.24 -2.32
CA ASP A 71 17.09 -1.42 -3.55
C ASP A 71 15.93 -1.77 -4.48
N GLY A 72 15.60 -3.08 -4.61
CA GLY A 72 14.44 -3.56 -5.35
C GLY A 72 13.12 -2.99 -4.82
N PHE A 73 12.92 -3.10 -3.50
CA PHE A 73 11.79 -2.49 -2.77
C PHE A 73 11.69 -0.99 -3.09
N LEU A 74 12.76 -0.21 -2.88
CA LEU A 74 12.75 1.23 -3.13
C LEU A 74 12.33 1.58 -4.56
N ARG A 75 12.76 0.78 -5.55
CA ARG A 75 12.39 1.00 -6.95
C ARG A 75 10.93 0.67 -7.23
N GLN A 76 10.40 -0.41 -6.67
CA GLN A 76 8.98 -0.78 -6.81
C GLN A 76 8.07 0.30 -6.21
N GLU A 77 8.36 0.73 -4.99
CA GLU A 77 7.67 1.81 -4.26
C GLU A 77 7.59 3.13 -5.06
N ALA A 78 8.68 3.49 -5.75
CA ALA A 78 8.69 4.66 -6.61
C ALA A 78 7.75 4.52 -7.82
N VAL A 79 7.46 3.31 -8.28
CA VAL A 79 6.45 3.05 -9.33
C VAL A 79 5.05 3.01 -8.73
N HIS A 80 4.84 2.37 -7.57
CA HIS A 80 3.56 2.34 -6.85
C HIS A 80 3.03 3.75 -6.64
N SER A 81 3.89 4.63 -6.12
CA SER A 81 3.53 6.00 -5.76
C SER A 81 3.03 6.78 -6.98
N ARG A 82 3.74 6.66 -8.11
CA ARG A 82 3.33 7.30 -9.37
C ARG A 82 2.02 6.74 -9.91
N SER A 83 1.81 5.43 -9.78
CA SER A 83 0.63 4.74 -10.31
C SER A 83 -0.62 5.10 -9.51
N HIS A 84 -0.54 5.13 -8.18
CA HIS A 84 -1.63 5.60 -7.32
C HIS A 84 -1.89 7.11 -7.49
N HIS A 85 -0.85 7.91 -7.65
CA HIS A 85 -1.00 9.34 -7.92
C HIS A 85 -1.75 9.62 -9.24
N ALA A 86 -1.57 8.75 -10.26
CA ALA A 86 -2.29 8.86 -11.52
C ALA A 86 -3.81 8.71 -11.33
N VAL A 87 -4.29 7.92 -10.37
CA VAL A 87 -5.72 7.82 -10.04
C VAL A 87 -6.29 9.18 -9.63
N ALA A 88 -5.59 9.88 -8.72
CA ALA A 88 -6.02 11.20 -8.27
C ALA A 88 -6.05 12.21 -9.43
N LYS A 89 -5.02 12.19 -10.28
CA LYS A 89 -4.86 13.12 -11.39
C LYS A 89 -5.84 12.88 -12.54
N GLN A 90 -6.17 11.62 -12.84
CA GLN A 90 -6.95 11.25 -14.03
C GLN A 90 -8.41 10.93 -13.71
N CYS A 91 -8.68 10.20 -12.62
CA CYS A 91 -10.03 9.84 -12.21
C CYS A 91 -10.65 10.92 -11.32
N TYR A 92 -10.09 11.16 -10.12
CA TYR A 92 -10.73 12.03 -9.14
C TYR A 92 -10.88 13.48 -9.64
N ALA A 93 -9.85 14.03 -10.27
CA ALA A 93 -9.90 15.37 -10.86
C ALA A 93 -10.96 15.49 -11.98
N ARG A 94 -11.12 14.47 -12.82
CA ARG A 94 -12.16 14.45 -13.88
C ARG A 94 -13.56 14.49 -13.29
N HIS A 95 -13.77 13.84 -12.15
CA HIS A 95 -15.04 13.86 -11.42
C HIS A 95 -15.20 15.06 -10.47
N GLY A 96 -14.32 16.06 -10.55
CA GLY A 96 -14.40 17.29 -9.76
C GLY A 96 -14.04 17.13 -8.27
N VAL A 97 -13.37 16.04 -7.90
CA VAL A 97 -12.95 15.76 -6.52
C VAL A 97 -11.59 16.40 -6.26
N ASP A 98 -11.57 17.54 -5.57
CA ASP A 98 -10.33 18.10 -5.03
C ASP A 98 -9.86 17.33 -3.79
N THR A 99 -8.71 16.66 -3.93
CA THR A 99 -8.09 15.82 -2.90
C THR A 99 -7.09 16.57 -2.01
N GLN A 100 -6.70 17.80 -2.37
CA GLN A 100 -5.64 18.57 -1.69
C GLN A 100 -5.87 18.73 -0.17
N PRO A 101 -7.10 18.98 0.32
CA PRO A 101 -7.32 19.14 1.76
C PRO A 101 -7.04 17.86 2.56
N TYR A 102 -7.18 16.68 1.94
CA TYR A 102 -6.84 15.41 2.56
C TYR A 102 -5.36 15.09 2.40
N THR A 103 -4.82 15.19 1.19
CA THR A 103 -3.39 14.89 0.93
C THR A 103 -2.47 15.84 1.67
N GLY A 104 -2.83 17.10 1.88
CA GLY A 104 -2.04 18.04 2.69
C GLY A 104 -1.86 17.58 4.15
N ARG A 105 -2.83 16.83 4.73
CA ARG A 105 -2.67 16.23 6.06
C ARG A 105 -1.70 15.06 6.05
N LEU A 106 -1.70 14.27 4.98
CA LEU A 106 -0.74 13.18 4.79
C LEU A 106 0.66 13.74 4.57
N THR A 107 0.82 14.76 3.72
CA THR A 107 2.09 15.46 3.52
C THR A 107 2.61 16.00 4.85
N TRP A 108 1.76 16.59 5.70
CA TRP A 108 2.15 17.02 7.03
C TRP A 108 2.60 15.85 7.92
N LEU A 109 1.87 14.73 7.96
CA LEU A 109 2.25 13.54 8.72
C LEU A 109 3.64 13.05 8.30
N PHE A 110 3.86 12.81 7.01
CA PHE A 110 5.09 12.20 6.50
C PHE A 110 6.30 13.16 6.45
N SER A 111 6.07 14.47 6.46
CA SER A 111 7.16 15.47 6.47
C SER A 111 7.48 16.03 7.85
N LYS A 112 6.48 16.21 8.72
CA LYS A 112 6.63 16.87 10.03
C LYS A 112 6.57 15.92 11.20
N VAL A 113 5.81 14.83 11.14
CA VAL A 113 5.71 13.87 12.25
C VAL A 113 6.69 12.72 12.05
N LEU A 114 6.68 12.11 10.86
CA LEU A 114 7.51 10.95 10.52
C LEU A 114 8.74 11.34 9.70
N GLY A 115 8.92 12.62 9.38
CA GLY A 115 10.00 13.11 8.51
C GLY A 115 11.35 13.29 9.20
N GLU A 116 12.17 14.19 8.66
CA GLU A 116 13.59 14.37 9.07
C GLU A 116 13.80 15.26 10.30
N ALA A 117 12.76 15.97 10.72
CA ALA A 117 12.76 16.79 11.93
C ALA A 117 11.43 16.58 12.65
N PRO A 118 11.21 15.37 13.25
CA PRO A 118 9.92 15.00 13.81
C PRO A 118 9.52 16.00 14.88
N LEU A 119 8.43 16.73 14.64
CA LEU A 119 7.90 17.80 15.50
C LEU A 119 8.96 18.86 15.89
N GLY A 120 9.95 19.11 15.03
CA GLY A 120 11.04 20.06 15.26
C GLY A 120 12.20 19.51 16.09
N LEU A 121 12.20 18.22 16.44
CA LEU A 121 13.30 17.58 17.16
C LEU A 121 14.52 17.36 16.25
N LYS A 122 15.72 17.60 16.77
CA LYS A 122 17.01 17.42 16.07
C LYS A 122 17.50 15.97 16.06
N ILE A 123 16.59 15.01 15.88
CA ILE A 123 16.92 13.57 15.91
C ILE A 123 16.85 12.89 14.55
N GLY A 124 16.34 13.54 13.51
CA GLY A 124 15.96 12.80 12.29
C GLY A 124 17.11 12.38 11.36
N HIS A 125 18.35 12.75 11.69
CA HIS A 125 19.56 12.20 11.06
C HIS A 125 20.25 11.14 11.94
N THR A 126 19.66 10.75 13.08
CA THR A 126 20.24 9.72 13.96
C THR A 126 19.88 8.32 13.47
N ARG A 127 20.79 7.35 13.69
CA ARG A 127 20.50 5.92 13.49
C ARG A 127 19.30 5.45 14.33
N PHE A 128 19.10 6.04 15.51
CA PHE A 128 17.95 5.77 16.35
C PHE A 128 16.64 6.10 15.64
N TRP A 129 16.50 7.32 15.11
CA TRP A 129 15.28 7.74 14.42
C TRP A 129 15.04 6.95 13.13
N LEU A 130 16.10 6.74 12.34
CA LEU A 130 16.03 5.92 11.13
C LEU A 130 15.45 4.52 11.45
N ARG A 131 15.91 3.90 12.54
CA ARG A 131 15.36 2.61 13.00
C ARG A 131 13.87 2.70 13.39
N GLN A 132 13.40 3.81 13.96
CA GLN A 132 11.96 3.98 14.27
C GLN A 132 11.14 4.11 12.99
N GLN A 133 11.61 4.89 12.02
CA GLN A 133 10.97 5.01 10.71
C GLN A 133 10.86 3.65 10.01
N LEU A 134 11.96 2.90 9.95
CA LEU A 134 11.97 1.53 9.41
C LEU A 134 11.02 0.59 10.15
N GLY A 135 10.90 0.72 11.47
CA GLY A 135 9.96 -0.07 12.26
C GLY A 135 8.49 0.23 11.95
N ILE A 136 8.16 1.50 11.66
CA ILE A 136 6.82 1.91 11.19
C ILE A 136 6.57 1.37 9.78
N ILE A 137 7.54 1.47 8.87
CA ILE A 137 7.42 0.91 7.52
C ILE A 137 7.17 -0.59 7.60
N ALA A 138 7.99 -1.35 8.33
CA ALA A 138 7.80 -2.79 8.50
C ALA A 138 6.41 -3.16 9.05
N ALA A 139 5.84 -2.33 9.93
CA ALA A 139 4.49 -2.54 10.43
C ALA A 139 3.40 -2.22 9.38
N LEU A 140 3.58 -1.19 8.54
CA LEU A 140 2.68 -0.87 7.44
C LEU A 140 2.73 -1.95 6.35
N GLU A 141 3.93 -2.38 5.96
CA GLU A 141 4.16 -3.46 5.00
C GLU A 141 3.52 -4.77 5.43
N HIS A 142 3.51 -5.08 6.73
CA HIS A 142 2.76 -6.23 7.24
C HIS A 142 1.26 -6.15 6.92
N PHE A 143 0.67 -4.96 7.07
CA PHE A 143 -0.74 -4.74 6.71
C PHE A 143 -0.96 -4.80 5.21
N PHE A 144 -0.09 -4.16 4.44
CA PHE A 144 -0.24 -4.08 2.99
C PHE A 144 0.00 -5.44 2.33
N ALA A 145 0.95 -6.25 2.80
CA ALA A 145 1.10 -7.64 2.40
C ALA A 145 -0.18 -8.46 2.65
N TYR A 146 -0.86 -8.25 3.79
CA TYR A 146 -2.14 -8.90 4.07
C TYR A 146 -3.26 -8.43 3.10
N LEU A 147 -3.36 -7.13 2.85
CA LEU A 147 -4.33 -6.57 1.89
C LEU A 147 -4.05 -7.04 0.46
N GLY A 148 -2.78 -7.13 0.07
CA GLY A 148 -2.32 -7.65 -1.20
C GLY A 148 -2.76 -9.09 -1.42
N ARG A 149 -2.53 -9.97 -0.43
CA ARG A 149 -3.05 -11.34 -0.48
C ARG A 149 -4.58 -11.39 -0.59
N TRP A 150 -5.28 -10.51 0.12
CA TRP A 150 -6.74 -10.46 0.04
C TRP A 150 -7.21 -10.06 -1.36
N VAL A 151 -6.70 -8.97 -1.94
CA VAL A 151 -7.19 -8.45 -3.23
C VAL A 151 -6.86 -9.37 -4.41
N LEU A 152 -5.73 -10.10 -4.33
CA LEU A 152 -5.38 -11.16 -5.28
C LEU A 152 -6.41 -12.30 -5.32
N ASN A 153 -7.13 -12.51 -4.21
CA ASN A 153 -8.14 -13.57 -4.06
C ASN A 153 -9.59 -13.05 -4.01
N ALA A 154 -9.80 -11.74 -4.12
CA ALA A 154 -11.12 -11.10 -4.02
C ALA A 154 -11.91 -11.24 -5.33
N ARG A 155 -12.42 -12.45 -5.61
CA ARG A 155 -13.21 -12.77 -6.81
C ARG A 155 -14.51 -11.97 -6.89
N GLU A 156 -15.05 -11.58 -5.74
CA GLU A 156 -16.30 -10.83 -5.65
C GLU A 156 -16.17 -9.41 -6.23
N LEU A 157 -14.94 -8.86 -6.31
CA LEU A 157 -14.70 -7.61 -7.05
C LEU A 157 -14.87 -7.78 -8.56
N ASP A 158 -14.47 -8.94 -9.12
CA ASP A 158 -14.71 -9.27 -10.53
C ASP A 158 -16.20 -9.48 -10.80
N GLU A 159 -16.88 -10.22 -9.91
CA GLU A 159 -18.33 -10.48 -9.99
C GLU A 159 -19.16 -9.18 -9.90
N ALA A 160 -18.71 -8.23 -9.09
CA ALA A 160 -19.28 -6.89 -8.98
C ALA A 160 -19.01 -6.01 -10.22
N ARG A 161 -18.21 -6.48 -11.18
CA ARG A 161 -17.78 -5.73 -12.37
C ARG A 161 -17.05 -4.45 -11.99
N ALA A 162 -16.18 -4.52 -10.98
CA ALA A 162 -15.34 -3.39 -10.63
C ALA A 162 -14.41 -3.01 -11.80
N ASP A 163 -14.03 -1.74 -11.86
CA ASP A 163 -13.23 -1.19 -12.97
C ASP A 163 -11.92 -1.99 -13.15
N PRO A 164 -11.64 -2.49 -14.37
CA PRO A 164 -10.51 -3.39 -14.59
C PRO A 164 -9.15 -2.70 -14.44
N ALA A 165 -9.03 -1.38 -14.70
CA ALA A 165 -7.78 -0.67 -14.49
C ALA A 165 -7.50 -0.47 -13.00
N MET A 166 -8.53 -0.13 -12.21
CA MET A 166 -8.40 -0.02 -10.75
C MET A 166 -8.08 -1.37 -10.11
N LEU A 167 -8.75 -2.45 -10.52
CA LEU A 167 -8.47 -3.78 -10.01
C LEU A 167 -7.06 -4.26 -10.36
N ASP A 168 -6.59 -4.01 -11.57
CA ASP A 168 -5.22 -4.40 -11.95
C ASP A 168 -4.18 -3.60 -11.19
N LEU A 169 -4.38 -2.29 -10.96
CA LEU A 169 -3.51 -1.49 -10.08
C LEU A 169 -3.40 -2.12 -8.69
N LEU A 170 -4.54 -2.39 -8.04
CA LEU A 170 -4.58 -2.93 -6.67
C LEU A 170 -3.95 -4.31 -6.56
N ARG A 171 -4.16 -5.18 -7.56
CA ARG A 171 -3.61 -6.54 -7.57
C ARG A 171 -2.13 -6.58 -7.97
N TRP A 172 -1.69 -5.72 -8.90
CA TRP A 172 -0.27 -5.58 -9.26
C TRP A 172 0.52 -5.08 -8.05
N HIS A 173 0.08 -3.98 -7.44
CA HIS A 173 0.71 -3.45 -6.24
C HIS A 173 0.63 -4.49 -5.12
N GLY A 174 -0.56 -5.04 -4.85
CA GLY A 174 -0.76 -6.06 -3.83
C GLY A 174 0.08 -7.34 -4.01
N ALA A 175 0.50 -7.68 -5.23
CA ALA A 175 1.44 -8.78 -5.47
C ALA A 175 2.88 -8.40 -5.05
N GLU A 176 3.33 -7.19 -5.38
CA GLU A 176 4.66 -6.69 -4.98
C GLU A 176 4.75 -6.49 -3.46
N GLU A 177 3.66 -6.08 -2.80
CA GLU A 177 3.57 -5.98 -1.33
C GLU A 177 3.82 -7.30 -0.59
N VAL A 178 3.55 -8.45 -1.24
CA VAL A 178 3.87 -9.77 -0.66
C VAL A 178 5.39 -9.98 -0.59
N GLU A 179 6.15 -9.45 -1.56
CA GLU A 179 7.61 -9.47 -1.57
C GLU A 179 8.15 -8.52 -0.49
N HIS A 180 7.60 -7.31 -0.43
CA HIS A 180 8.03 -6.23 0.45
C HIS A 180 7.96 -6.54 1.96
N GLY A 181 6.91 -7.24 2.40
CA GLY A 181 6.69 -7.53 3.82
C GLY A 181 7.86 -8.23 4.52
N THR A 182 8.64 -9.03 3.77
CA THR A 182 9.86 -9.67 4.29
C THR A 182 11.04 -8.69 4.35
N VAL A 183 11.28 -7.94 3.27
CA VAL A 183 12.36 -6.95 3.15
C VAL A 183 12.30 -5.90 4.25
N ALA A 184 11.14 -5.30 4.49
CA ALA A 184 11.00 -4.24 5.47
C ALA A 184 11.24 -4.75 6.91
N PHE A 185 10.77 -5.97 7.20
CA PHE A 185 10.99 -6.61 8.48
C PHE A 185 12.48 -6.92 8.72
N ASP A 186 13.15 -7.47 7.72
CA ASP A 186 14.57 -7.83 7.79
C ASP A 186 15.45 -6.59 7.90
N LEU A 187 15.16 -5.54 7.13
CA LEU A 187 15.88 -4.28 7.24
C LEU A 187 15.70 -3.63 8.62
N HIS A 188 14.49 -3.63 9.18
CA HIS A 188 14.27 -3.13 10.54
C HIS A 188 15.06 -3.95 11.58
N ARG A 189 15.11 -5.27 11.46
CA ARG A 189 15.91 -6.14 12.35
C ARG A 189 17.40 -5.91 12.19
N TYR A 190 17.89 -5.84 10.95
CA TYR A 190 19.28 -5.56 10.60
C TYR A 190 19.76 -4.24 11.23
N MET A 191 18.89 -3.22 11.23
CA MET A 191 19.17 -1.93 11.85
C MET A 191 19.04 -1.92 13.40
N GLY A 192 18.94 -3.09 14.03
CA GLY A 192 18.87 -3.25 15.49
C GLY A 192 17.45 -3.13 16.05
N GLY A 193 16.43 -3.39 15.23
CA GLY A 193 15.03 -3.46 15.63
C GLY A 193 14.74 -4.71 16.48
N GLY A 194 14.14 -4.51 17.65
CA GLY A 194 13.75 -5.59 18.57
C GLY A 194 12.24 -5.77 18.70
N TYR A 195 11.83 -6.81 19.44
CA TYR A 195 10.42 -7.14 19.67
C TYR A 195 9.59 -5.98 20.21
N PHE A 196 10.03 -5.32 21.28
CA PHE A 196 9.27 -4.23 21.90
C PHE A 196 9.09 -3.04 20.95
N GLY A 197 10.13 -2.69 20.21
CA GLY A 197 10.05 -1.67 19.16
C GLY A 197 9.05 -2.09 18.09
N ARG A 198 9.14 -3.33 17.58
CA ARG A 198 8.20 -3.88 16.59
C ARG A 198 6.73 -3.77 17.05
N ALA A 199 6.44 -4.20 18.28
CA ALA A 199 5.10 -4.13 18.85
C ALA A 199 4.61 -2.68 19.00
N PHE A 200 5.48 -1.78 19.46
CA PHE A 200 5.18 -0.35 19.56
C PHE A 200 4.86 0.28 18.19
N HIS A 201 5.68 0.04 17.17
CA HIS A 201 5.45 0.56 15.83
C HIS A 201 4.16 0.01 15.20
N MET A 202 3.82 -1.26 15.48
CA MET A 202 2.55 -1.84 15.06
C MET A 202 1.33 -1.15 15.69
N LEU A 203 1.38 -0.83 16.98
CA LEU A 203 0.31 -0.03 17.62
C LEU A 203 0.17 1.34 16.96
N LEU A 204 1.29 2.01 16.69
CA LEU A 204 1.29 3.31 16.01
C LEU A 204 0.75 3.21 14.59
N ALA A 205 1.17 2.20 13.82
CA ALA A 205 0.69 1.95 12.46
C ALA A 205 -0.83 1.71 12.44
N ILE A 206 -1.35 0.88 13.35
CA ILE A 206 -2.80 0.66 13.51
C ILE A 206 -3.53 1.98 13.78
N ALA A 207 -3.05 2.76 14.75
CA ALA A 207 -3.68 4.01 15.13
C ALA A 207 -3.72 5.01 13.95
N LEU A 208 -2.60 5.15 13.24
CA LEU A 208 -2.49 6.01 12.07
C LEU A 208 -3.38 5.52 10.91
N LEU A 209 -3.36 4.22 10.59
CA LEU A 209 -4.18 3.67 9.53
C LEU A 209 -5.67 3.83 9.83
N VAL A 210 -6.13 3.50 11.05
CA VAL A 210 -7.53 3.69 11.44
C VAL A 210 -7.93 5.16 11.34
N LEU A 211 -7.09 6.08 11.82
CA LEU A 211 -7.36 7.51 11.75
C LEU A 211 -7.45 8.01 10.30
N PHE A 212 -6.43 7.75 9.48
CA PHE A 212 -6.34 8.31 8.14
C PHE A 212 -7.28 7.61 7.16
N VAL A 213 -7.47 6.29 7.26
CA VAL A 213 -8.43 5.56 6.42
C VAL A 213 -9.86 5.95 6.77
N SER A 214 -10.21 6.10 8.05
CA SER A 214 -11.57 6.55 8.42
C SER A 214 -11.85 8.00 7.99
N MET A 215 -10.86 8.89 8.12
CA MET A 215 -10.95 10.27 7.65
C MET A 215 -11.06 10.34 6.12
N GLY A 216 -10.25 9.58 5.39
CA GLY A 216 -10.26 9.56 3.93
C GLY A 216 -11.53 8.95 3.37
N SER A 217 -12.01 7.85 3.98
CA SER A 217 -13.27 7.22 3.60
C SER A 217 -14.44 8.21 3.73
N LYS A 218 -14.51 8.93 4.85
CA LYS A 218 -15.50 10.01 5.01
C LYS A 218 -15.29 11.11 3.96
N PHE A 219 -14.06 11.55 3.76
CA PHE A 219 -13.71 12.65 2.85
C PHE A 219 -14.15 12.36 1.41
N MET A 220 -13.79 11.19 0.88
CA MET A 220 -14.15 10.75 -0.48
C MET A 220 -15.65 10.52 -0.61
N HIS A 221 -16.26 9.81 0.34
CA HIS A 221 -17.70 9.51 0.30
C HIS A 221 -18.57 10.78 0.33
N THR A 222 -18.16 11.82 1.07
CA THR A 222 -18.89 13.10 1.08
C THR A 222 -18.72 13.95 -0.19
N ARG A 223 -17.75 13.60 -1.05
CA ARG A 223 -17.48 14.27 -2.33
C ARG A 223 -18.08 13.54 -3.52
N ASP A 224 -18.65 12.36 -3.31
CA ASP A 224 -19.41 11.64 -4.32
C ASP A 224 -20.91 12.02 -4.22
N PRO A 225 -21.47 12.72 -5.22
CA PRO A 225 -22.88 13.08 -5.23
C PRO A 225 -23.82 11.87 -5.24
N GLY A 226 -23.37 10.71 -5.73
CA GLY A 226 -24.14 9.47 -5.82
C GLY A 226 -24.03 8.56 -4.60
N ALA A 227 -23.21 8.89 -3.60
CA ALA A 227 -22.94 8.01 -2.47
C ALA A 227 -24.02 8.04 -1.36
N GLY A 228 -24.82 9.10 -1.31
CA GLY A 228 -25.79 9.32 -0.25
C GLY A 228 -25.14 9.69 1.10
N ARG A 229 -25.79 9.32 2.22
CA ARG A 229 -25.30 9.66 3.57
C ARG A 229 -24.23 8.67 4.04
N TYR A 230 -23.06 9.18 4.39
CA TYR A 230 -21.98 8.37 4.97
C TYR A 230 -22.44 7.63 6.26
N PRO A 231 -22.38 6.29 6.29
CA PRO A 231 -22.89 5.50 7.41
C PRO A 231 -21.93 5.43 8.61
N GLY A 232 -20.72 5.98 8.47
CA GLY A 232 -19.62 5.83 9.42
C GLY A 232 -18.69 4.67 9.07
N PHE A 233 -17.40 4.81 9.40
CA PHE A 233 -16.32 3.94 8.92
C PHE A 233 -16.55 2.45 9.25
N VAL A 234 -16.83 2.13 10.51
CA VAL A 234 -17.03 0.74 10.95
C VAL A 234 -18.22 0.09 10.23
N ARG A 235 -19.30 0.85 10.03
CA ARG A 235 -20.51 0.36 9.35
C ARG A 235 -20.27 0.18 7.86
N ALA A 236 -19.61 1.12 7.21
CA ALA A 236 -19.20 1.02 5.80
C ALA A 236 -18.30 -0.20 5.59
N TRP A 237 -17.26 -0.36 6.42
CA TRP A 237 -16.36 -1.51 6.34
C TRP A 237 -17.10 -2.84 6.54
N THR A 238 -17.98 -2.91 7.54
CA THR A 238 -18.75 -4.13 7.83
C THR A 238 -19.68 -4.51 6.69
N ARG A 239 -20.35 -3.52 6.06
CA ARG A 239 -21.19 -3.75 4.87
C ARG A 239 -20.36 -4.19 3.67
N GLY A 240 -19.23 -3.55 3.41
CA GLY A 240 -18.27 -3.96 2.39
C GLY A 240 -17.73 -5.37 2.60
N SER A 241 -17.40 -5.73 3.84
CA SER A 241 -16.98 -7.08 4.22
C SER A 241 -18.06 -8.13 3.97
N ARG A 242 -19.34 -7.82 4.25
CA ARG A 242 -20.48 -8.72 3.98
C ARG A 242 -20.69 -8.95 2.49
N ARG A 243 -20.42 -7.93 1.67
CA ARG A 243 -20.43 -8.02 0.20
C ARG A 243 -19.12 -8.63 -0.34
N ARG A 244 -18.11 -8.84 0.52
CA ARG A 244 -16.76 -9.34 0.18
C ARG A 244 -15.96 -8.42 -0.74
N HIS A 245 -16.37 -7.16 -0.86
CA HIS A 245 -15.62 -6.11 -1.56
C HIS A 245 -14.55 -5.45 -0.67
N LEU A 246 -14.54 -5.77 0.62
CA LEU A 246 -13.48 -5.45 1.59
C LEU A 246 -13.07 -6.70 2.36
N PRO A 247 -11.85 -6.75 2.91
CA PRO A 247 -11.44 -7.86 3.76
C PRO A 247 -12.26 -7.87 5.04
N SER A 248 -12.51 -9.07 5.56
CA SER A 248 -13.22 -9.25 6.82
C SER A 248 -12.54 -8.46 7.94
N PHE A 249 -13.31 -7.57 8.57
CA PHE A 249 -12.87 -6.75 9.70
C PHE A 249 -12.13 -7.55 10.78
N TRP A 250 -12.68 -8.70 11.18
CA TRP A 250 -12.08 -9.56 12.21
C TRP A 250 -10.82 -10.28 11.74
N LYS A 251 -10.75 -10.68 10.47
CA LYS A 251 -9.53 -11.26 9.91
C LYS A 251 -8.41 -10.21 9.81
N THR A 252 -8.75 -8.97 9.50
CA THR A 252 -7.80 -7.84 9.48
C THR A 252 -7.25 -7.56 10.88
N ILE A 253 -8.10 -7.55 11.92
CA ILE A 253 -7.64 -7.47 13.31
C ILE A 253 -6.76 -8.68 13.66
N GLY A 254 -7.17 -9.89 13.29
CA GLY A 254 -6.37 -11.09 13.53
C GLY A 254 -4.99 -11.02 12.88
N ALA A 255 -4.90 -10.51 11.65
CA ALA A 255 -3.64 -10.28 10.95
C ALA A 255 -2.74 -9.27 11.69
N ALA A 256 -3.32 -8.17 12.19
CA ALA A 256 -2.60 -7.21 13.04
C ALA A 256 -2.03 -7.86 14.31
N LEU A 257 -2.86 -8.68 14.99
CA LEU A 257 -2.51 -9.31 16.25
C LEU A 257 -1.36 -10.32 16.12
N ARG A 258 -1.20 -10.98 14.97
CA ARG A 258 -0.07 -11.90 14.72
C ARG A 258 1.29 -11.23 14.86
N TYR A 259 1.39 -9.95 14.51
CA TYR A 259 2.65 -9.19 14.58
C TYR A 259 3.15 -8.96 16.01
N PHE A 260 2.26 -9.08 17.01
CA PHE A 260 2.58 -9.02 18.44
C PHE A 260 3.12 -10.34 19.00
N ASN A 261 3.13 -11.43 18.23
CA ASN A 261 3.78 -12.66 18.68
C ASN A 261 5.30 -12.43 18.76
N PRO A 262 6.00 -12.73 19.88
CA PRO A 262 7.45 -12.59 19.99
C PRO A 262 8.22 -13.34 18.89
N ALA A 263 7.75 -14.54 18.52
CA ALA A 263 8.33 -15.39 17.48
C ALA A 263 7.88 -15.04 16.06
N TYR A 264 7.12 -13.94 15.88
CA TYR A 264 6.62 -13.52 14.57
C TYR A 264 7.75 -13.30 13.56
N THR A 265 7.55 -13.84 12.35
CA THR A 265 8.31 -13.58 11.13
C THR A 265 7.36 -13.56 9.92
N PRO A 266 7.51 -12.62 8.97
CA PRO A 266 6.68 -12.54 7.76
C PRO A 266 7.02 -13.60 6.71
N HIS A 267 8.14 -14.32 6.85
CA HIS A 267 8.64 -15.27 5.85
C HIS A 267 7.68 -16.44 5.52
N GLY A 268 6.69 -16.69 6.37
CA GLY A 268 5.63 -17.68 6.14
C GLY A 268 4.25 -17.09 5.88
N GLU A 269 4.12 -15.77 5.82
CA GLU A 269 2.83 -15.08 5.63
C GLU A 269 2.46 -14.90 4.15
N GLY A 270 3.47 -14.84 3.27
CA GLY A 270 3.32 -14.62 1.83
C GLY A 270 3.47 -15.88 0.99
N SER A 271 2.75 -15.95 -0.13
CA SER A 271 3.06 -16.90 -1.21
C SER A 271 3.70 -16.11 -2.35
N THR A 272 5.02 -16.17 -2.44
CA THR A 272 5.77 -15.60 -3.57
C THR A 272 5.24 -16.16 -4.90
N GLU A 273 4.87 -17.45 -4.93
CA GLU A 273 4.25 -18.08 -6.09
C GLU A 273 2.96 -17.38 -6.51
N LEU A 274 2.03 -17.12 -5.57
CA LEU A 274 0.78 -16.41 -5.88
C LEU A 274 1.03 -14.99 -6.43
N ALA A 275 2.00 -14.28 -5.85
CA ALA A 275 2.38 -12.95 -6.32
C ALA A 275 2.94 -13.01 -7.76
N LEU A 276 3.89 -13.91 -8.00
CA LEU A 276 4.50 -14.10 -9.33
C LEU A 276 3.48 -14.56 -10.38
N ASP A 277 2.55 -15.44 -10.01
CA ASP A 277 1.47 -15.89 -10.88
C ASP A 277 0.59 -14.72 -11.34
N TYR A 278 0.26 -13.79 -10.42
CA TYR A 278 -0.49 -12.61 -10.80
C TYR A 278 0.35 -11.66 -11.67
N LEU A 279 1.59 -11.40 -11.28
CA LEU A 279 2.49 -10.51 -12.02
C LEU A 279 2.73 -11.02 -13.45
N ALA A 280 2.77 -12.33 -13.65
CA ALA A 280 2.88 -12.96 -14.97
C ALA A 280 1.63 -12.78 -15.85
N ARG A 281 0.46 -12.48 -15.28
CA ARG A 281 -0.80 -12.29 -16.03
C ARG A 281 -1.41 -10.90 -15.92
N SER A 282 -0.79 -9.99 -15.17
CA SER A 282 -1.26 -8.61 -15.02
C SER A 282 -1.22 -7.89 -16.38
N PRO A 283 -2.36 -7.37 -16.88
CA PRO A 283 -2.39 -6.60 -18.12
C PRO A 283 -1.39 -5.43 -18.14
N ALA A 284 -1.24 -4.70 -17.04
CA ALA A 284 -0.28 -3.61 -16.92
C ALA A 284 1.17 -4.09 -16.95
N ALA A 285 1.50 -5.19 -16.25
CA ALA A 285 2.85 -5.75 -16.29
C ALA A 285 3.21 -6.27 -17.70
N GLN A 286 2.26 -6.93 -18.36
CA GLN A 286 2.42 -7.42 -19.74
C GLN A 286 2.60 -6.25 -20.74
N ALA A 287 1.81 -5.19 -20.61
CA ALA A 287 1.96 -3.99 -21.43
C ALA A 287 3.34 -3.34 -21.25
N ALA A 288 3.81 -3.23 -19.99
CA ALA A 288 5.11 -2.65 -19.67
C ALA A 288 6.28 -3.46 -20.26
N ALA A 289 6.20 -4.80 -20.26
CA ALA A 289 7.21 -5.67 -20.86
C ALA A 289 7.39 -5.45 -22.37
N HIS A 290 6.37 -4.90 -23.04
CA HIS A 290 6.39 -4.57 -24.47
C HIS A 290 6.49 -3.05 -24.74
N GLY A 291 6.80 -2.23 -23.74
CA GLY A 291 6.96 -0.77 -23.88
C GLY A 291 5.64 0.00 -24.06
N GLY A 292 4.50 -0.63 -23.80
CA GLY A 292 3.16 -0.04 -23.92
C GLY A 292 2.57 0.45 -22.59
N ASN A 293 1.37 1.04 -22.67
CA ASN A 293 0.58 1.48 -21.51
C ASN A 293 -0.71 0.66 -21.43
N TRP A 294 -1.14 0.30 -20.21
CA TRP A 294 -2.44 -0.37 -20.02
C TRP A 294 -3.59 0.64 -19.96
N GLY A 295 -4.71 0.32 -20.61
CA GLY A 295 -5.88 1.19 -20.71
C GLY A 295 -5.85 2.19 -21.88
N ALA A 296 -4.70 2.44 -22.51
CA ALA A 296 -4.62 3.30 -23.69
C ALA A 296 -5.30 2.64 -24.90
N LYS A 297 -6.26 3.33 -25.54
CA LYS A 297 -6.75 2.89 -26.86
C LYS A 297 -5.57 2.85 -27.82
N LYS A 298 -5.42 1.74 -28.57
CA LYS A 298 -4.61 1.77 -29.80
C LYS A 298 -5.23 2.83 -30.69
N THR A 299 -4.49 3.91 -30.98
CA THR A 299 -4.86 4.82 -32.07
C THR A 299 -4.84 4.02 -33.36
N THR A 300 -6.02 3.70 -33.87
CA THR A 300 -6.26 3.21 -35.23
C THR A 300 -6.63 4.36 -36.12
#